data_AF-A0A9W5J7A3-F1
#
_entry.id   AF-A0A9W5J7A3-F1
#
_cell.length_a   1.000
_cell.length_b   1.000
_cell.length_c   1.000
_cell.angle_alpha   90.00
_cell.angle_beta   90.00
_cell.angle_gamma   90.00
#
_symmetry.space_group_name_H-M   'P 1'
#
loop_
_entity.id
_entity.type
_entity.pdbx_description
1 polymer ?
#
loop_
_entity_poly.entity_id
_entity_poly.type
_entity_poly.pdbx_seq_one_letter_code
_entity_poly.pdbx_strand_id
1 'polypeptide(L)'
;MLKENDLVNVDDLTSWAKKHDCKIMENNGDTYIGNPPTATKYPHFHIFSNGKTNLSVGSSKNETVGTNQTIDPEKLRQACERFSQWPIVAPLKLAIEWVLNPERNN
;
A
#
# COMPACT_ATOMS: atom_id res chain seq x y z
N MET A 1 -9.52 -5.37 -19.34
CA MET A 1 -10.42 -4.93 -18.25
C MET A 1 -10.14 -5.82 -17.06
N LEU A 2 -9.66 -5.27 -15.95
CA LEU A 2 -9.63 -5.97 -14.67
C LEU A 2 -11.09 -6.17 -14.21
N LYS A 3 -11.43 -7.36 -13.69
CA LYS A 3 -12.78 -7.65 -13.18
C LYS A 3 -12.86 -7.14 -11.73
N GLU A 4 -14.05 -6.83 -11.22
CA GLU A 4 -14.25 -6.42 -9.82
C GLU A 4 -13.67 -7.40 -8.76
N ASN A 5 -13.31 -8.63 -9.16
CA ASN A 5 -12.63 -9.62 -8.32
C ASN A 5 -11.11 -9.41 -8.15
N ASP A 6 -10.53 -8.34 -8.69
CA ASP A 6 -9.08 -8.09 -8.65
C ASP A 6 -8.64 -7.15 -7.50
N LEU A 7 -9.56 -6.76 -6.61
CA LEU A 7 -9.24 -5.98 -5.42
C LEU A 7 -8.44 -6.81 -4.41
N VAL A 8 -7.51 -6.15 -3.72
CA VAL A 8 -6.62 -6.81 -2.73
C VAL A 8 -7.06 -6.42 -1.32
N ASN A 9 -7.31 -7.39 -0.44
CA ASN A 9 -7.59 -7.10 0.96
C ASN A 9 -6.36 -6.48 1.65
N VAL A 10 -6.60 -5.49 2.50
CA VAL A 10 -5.54 -4.87 3.31
C VAL A 10 -4.89 -5.90 4.24
N ASP A 11 -5.65 -6.87 4.75
CA ASP A 11 -5.11 -7.94 5.60
C ASP A 11 -4.10 -8.83 4.86
N ASP A 12 -4.33 -9.09 3.57
CA ASP A 12 -3.40 -9.87 2.74
C ASP A 12 -2.12 -9.07 2.47
N LEU A 13 -2.25 -7.78 2.13
CA LEU A 13 -1.10 -6.88 2.00
C LEU A 13 -0.30 -6.82 3.31
N THR A 14 -0.97 -6.63 4.44
CA THR A 14 -0.35 -6.52 5.77
C THR A 14 0.40 -7.80 6.10
N SER A 15 -0.22 -8.96 5.86
CA SER A 15 0.37 -10.28 6.10
C SER A 15 1.58 -10.53 5.20
N TRP A 16 1.50 -10.17 3.92
CA TRP A 16 2.61 -10.30 2.98
C TRP A 16 3.76 -9.36 3.37
N ALA A 17 3.47 -8.07 3.56
CA ALA A 17 4.46 -7.06 3.91
C ALA A 17 5.23 -7.41 5.19
N LYS A 18 4.56 -7.99 6.20
CA LYS A 18 5.19 -8.47 7.44
C LYS A 18 6.22 -9.58 7.20
N LYS A 19 5.97 -10.48 6.24
CA LYS A 19 6.89 -11.57 5.87
C LYS A 19 8.08 -11.08 5.05
N HIS A 20 7.98 -9.90 4.46
CA HIS A 20 8.97 -9.31 3.55
C HIS A 20 9.56 -8.00 4.12
N ASP A 21 9.83 -7.98 5.43
CA ASP A 21 10.59 -6.95 6.14
C ASP A 21 10.00 -5.53 6.15
N CYS A 22 8.78 -5.31 5.67
CA CYS A 22 8.11 -4.03 5.87
C CYS A 22 7.85 -3.81 7.36
N LYS A 23 7.99 -2.56 7.81
CA LYS A 23 7.55 -2.19 9.14
C LYS A 23 6.05 -1.95 9.10
N ILE A 24 5.36 -2.47 10.12
CA ILE A 24 3.93 -2.26 10.35
C ILE A 24 3.77 -1.55 11.68
N MET A 25 2.92 -0.53 11.72
CA MET A 25 2.58 0.20 12.94
C MET A 25 1.08 0.47 12.98
N GLU A 26 0.49 0.29 14.14
CA GLU A 26 -0.90 0.67 14.42
C GLU A 26 -0.90 1.92 15.32
N ASN A 27 -1.73 2.89 15.00
CA ASN A 27 -1.88 4.10 15.80
C ASN A 27 -3.30 4.65 15.68
N ASN A 28 -4.00 4.81 16.80
CA ASN A 28 -5.38 5.33 16.86
C ASN A 28 -6.36 4.62 15.90
N GLY A 29 -6.20 3.31 15.71
CA GLY A 29 -7.03 2.51 14.79
C GLY A 29 -6.62 2.59 13.31
N ASP A 30 -5.62 3.40 12.97
CA ASP A 30 -5.02 3.42 11.65
C ASP A 30 -3.83 2.44 11.59
N THR A 31 -3.59 1.87 10.41
CA THR A 31 -2.44 0.99 10.13
C THR A 31 -1.52 1.64 9.10
N TYR A 32 -0.23 1.56 9.36
CA TYR A 32 0.83 2.04 8.47
C TYR A 32 1.69 0.88 8.03
N ILE A 33 1.96 0.79 6.73
CA ILE A 33 2.89 -0.18 6.16
C ILE A 33 3.94 0.57 5.37
N GLY A 34 5.19 0.51 5.81
CA GLY A 34 6.29 1.27 5.20
C GLY A 34 7.64 0.60 5.38
N ASN A 35 8.69 1.33 5.05
CA ASN A 35 10.05 0.84 5.18
C ASN A 35 10.56 0.93 6.63
N PRO A 36 11.48 0.04 7.06
CA PRO A 36 12.25 0.25 8.27
C PRO A 36 12.98 1.61 8.27
N PRO A 37 13.23 2.21 9.44
CA PRO A 37 12.96 1.68 10.78
C PRO A 37 11.51 1.91 11.28
N THR A 38 10.71 2.72 10.59
CA THR A 38 9.37 3.11 11.03
C THR A 38 8.40 3.22 9.86
N ALA A 39 7.20 2.63 10.02
CA ALA A 39 6.18 2.59 8.99
C ALA A 39 5.52 3.95 8.71
N THR A 40 5.63 4.91 9.64
CA THR A 40 4.97 6.22 9.54
C THR A 40 5.79 7.24 8.74
N LYS A 41 7.05 6.94 8.40
CA LYS A 41 7.86 7.77 7.50
C LYS A 41 7.46 7.51 6.05
N TYR A 42 7.58 8.53 5.22
CA TYR A 42 7.35 8.37 3.79
C TYR A 42 8.49 7.59 3.12
N PRO A 43 8.18 6.78 2.09
CA PRO A 43 6.85 6.42 1.63
C PRO A 43 6.18 5.32 2.49
N HIS A 44 4.85 5.28 2.54
CA HIS A 44 4.07 4.23 3.21
C HIS A 44 2.65 4.10 2.65
N PHE A 45 2.01 2.97 2.91
CA PHE A 45 0.56 2.86 2.91
C PHE A 45 0.01 3.34 4.25
N HIS A 46 -1.03 4.17 4.20
CA HIS A 46 -1.82 4.58 5.36
C HIS A 46 -3.23 4.05 5.19
N ILE A 47 -3.57 3.04 5.98
CA ILE A 47 -4.92 2.47 6.08
C ILE A 47 -5.61 3.15 7.26
N PHE A 48 -6.63 3.94 6.95
CA PHE A 48 -7.41 4.64 7.94
C PHE A 48 -8.41 3.69 8.59
N SER A 49 -8.74 3.93 9.85
CA SER A 49 -9.78 3.23 10.62
C SER A 49 -11.15 3.16 9.92
N ASN A 50 -11.46 4.13 9.04
CA ASN A 50 -12.67 4.14 8.22
C ASN A 50 -12.59 3.26 6.94
N GLY A 51 -11.53 2.48 6.77
CA GLY A 51 -11.33 1.56 5.64
C GLY A 51 -10.76 2.20 4.38
N LYS A 52 -10.48 3.51 4.37
CA LYS A 52 -9.75 4.18 3.29
C LYS A 52 -8.28 3.79 3.31
N THR A 53 -7.66 3.59 2.15
CA THR A 53 -6.22 3.33 2.03
C THR A 53 -5.57 4.32 1.09
N ASN A 54 -4.51 4.98 1.56
CA ASN A 54 -3.69 5.88 0.77
C ASN A 54 -2.28 5.31 0.55
N LEU A 55 -1.71 5.56 -0.62
CA LEU A 55 -0.26 5.56 -0.80
C LEU A 55 0.24 6.99 -0.58
N SER A 56 1.18 7.15 0.36
CA SER A 56 1.71 8.44 0.78
C SER A 56 3.21 8.49 0.56
N VAL A 57 3.71 9.47 -0.21
CA VAL A 57 5.15 9.66 -0.50
C VAL A 57 5.70 10.98 0.06
N GLY A 58 4.87 11.77 0.74
CA GLY A 58 5.24 13.04 1.35
C GLY A 58 4.05 13.68 2.09
N SER A 59 4.30 14.73 2.89
CA SER A 59 3.30 15.38 3.76
C SER A 59 2.03 15.86 3.04
N SER A 60 2.11 16.16 1.75
CA SER A 60 0.97 16.55 0.92
C SER A 60 0.92 15.77 -0.39
N LYS A 61 1.53 14.58 -0.42
CA LYS A 61 1.65 13.73 -1.60
C LYS A 61 1.03 12.37 -1.27
N ASN A 62 -0.29 12.37 -1.24
CA ASN A 62 -1.11 11.21 -0.88
C ASN A 62 -2.09 10.94 -2.02
N GLU A 63 -2.25 9.67 -2.39
CA GLU A 63 -3.27 9.22 -3.34
C GLU A 63 -4.09 8.10 -2.73
N THR A 64 -5.41 8.18 -2.88
CA THR A 64 -6.32 7.14 -2.40
C THR A 64 -6.34 5.99 -3.38
N VAL A 65 -5.83 4.85 -2.94
CA VAL A 65 -5.69 3.64 -3.75
C VAL A 65 -6.69 2.56 -3.35
N GLY A 66 -7.46 2.79 -2.28
CA GLY A 66 -8.34 1.77 -1.72
C GLY A 66 -9.41 2.32 -0.79
N THR A 67 -10.49 1.56 -0.62
CA THR A 67 -11.61 1.81 0.30
C THR A 67 -12.16 0.49 0.83
N ASN A 68 -12.95 0.53 1.91
CA ASN A 68 -13.57 -0.67 2.51
C ASN A 68 -12.57 -1.80 2.78
N GLN A 69 -11.38 -1.48 3.31
CA GLN A 69 -10.31 -2.45 3.60
C GLN A 69 -9.79 -3.20 2.36
N THR A 70 -9.98 -2.63 1.16
CA THR A 70 -9.42 -3.16 -0.09
C THR A 70 -8.57 -2.13 -0.81
N ILE A 71 -7.66 -2.59 -1.66
CA ILE A 71 -6.82 -1.80 -2.55
C ILE A 71 -7.18 -2.15 -3.99
N ASP A 72 -7.35 -1.13 -4.81
CA ASP A 72 -7.57 -1.22 -6.24
C ASP A 72 -6.20 -1.15 -6.96
N PRO A 73 -5.73 -2.26 -7.58
CA PRO A 73 -4.44 -2.27 -8.25
C PRO A 73 -4.30 -1.22 -9.36
N GLU A 74 -5.39 -0.85 -10.04
CA GLU A 74 -5.33 0.16 -11.09
C GLU A 74 -5.11 1.56 -10.51
N LYS A 75 -5.81 1.90 -9.43
CA LYS A 75 -5.55 3.16 -8.72
C LYS A 75 -4.15 3.21 -8.13
N LEU A 76 -3.65 2.08 -7.62
CA LEU A 76 -2.28 1.99 -7.13
C LEU A 76 -1.25 2.21 -8.25
N ARG A 77 -1.48 1.62 -9.43
CA ARG A 77 -0.64 1.83 -10.62
C ARG A 77 -0.58 3.30 -11.00
N GLN A 78 -1.74 3.95 -11.11
CA GLN A 78 -1.84 5.38 -11.43
C GLN A 78 -1.16 6.27 -10.36
N ALA A 79 -1.29 5.91 -9.08
CA ALA A 79 -0.60 6.61 -8.00
C ALA A 79 0.93 6.47 -8.12
N CYS A 80 1.45 5.28 -8.46
CA CYS A 80 2.88 5.06 -8.67
C CYS A 80 3.41 5.87 -9.85
N GLU A 81 2.67 5.95 -10.96
CA GLU A 81 3.04 6.77 -12.13
C GLU A 81 3.10 8.26 -11.76
N ARG A 82 2.08 8.76 -11.07
CA ARG A 82 2.04 10.14 -10.57
C ARG A 82 3.17 10.43 -9.58
N PHE A 83 3.57 9.43 -8.79
CA PHE A 83 4.65 9.55 -7.82
C PHE A 83 6.02 9.13 -8.34
N SER A 84 6.19 8.95 -9.65
CA SER A 84 7.45 8.47 -10.28
C SER A 84 8.71 9.25 -9.89
N GLN A 85 8.59 10.52 -9.53
CA GLN A 85 9.70 11.37 -9.07
C GLN A 85 10.08 11.18 -7.57
N TRP A 86 9.30 10.44 -6.79
CA TRP A 86 9.60 10.12 -5.39
C TRP A 86 10.10 8.67 -5.28
N PRO A 87 11.30 8.44 -4.72
CA PRO A 87 11.86 7.10 -4.65
C PRO A 87 11.07 6.23 -3.68
N ILE A 88 10.32 5.27 -4.23
CA ILE A 88 9.76 4.16 -3.45
C ILE A 88 10.74 2.99 -3.54
N VAL A 89 11.35 2.66 -2.41
CA VAL A 89 12.38 1.63 -2.30
C VAL A 89 11.87 0.42 -1.54
N ALA A 90 12.58 -0.71 -1.68
CA ALA A 90 12.31 -1.92 -0.91
C ALA A 90 12.47 -1.65 0.60
N PRO A 91 11.75 -2.38 1.47
CA PRO A 91 10.79 -3.46 1.15
C PRO A 91 9.41 -3.02 0.63
N LEU A 92 8.97 -1.77 0.84
CA LEU A 92 7.66 -1.27 0.43
C LEU A 92 7.43 -1.38 -1.08
N LYS A 93 8.46 -1.11 -1.89
CA LYS A 93 8.39 -1.30 -3.34
C LYS A 93 7.96 -2.73 -3.72
N LEU A 94 8.48 -3.75 -3.02
CA LEU A 94 8.14 -5.14 -3.30
C LEU A 94 6.69 -5.45 -2.90
N ALA A 95 6.19 -4.84 -1.81
CA ALA A 95 4.79 -4.97 -1.42
C ALA A 95 3.86 -4.34 -2.48
N ILE A 96 4.22 -3.17 -3.03
CA ILE A 96 3.49 -2.56 -4.15
C ILE A 96 3.51 -3.46 -5.38
N GLU A 97 4.66 -4.00 -5.76
CA GLU A 97 4.79 -4.91 -6.90
C GLU A 97 3.94 -6.17 -6.71
N TRP A 98 3.90 -6.71 -5.49
CA TRP A 98 2.98 -7.79 -5.14
C TRP A 98 1.51 -7.35 -5.28
N VAL A 99 1.15 -6.12 -4.86
CA VAL A 99 -0.21 -5.55 -5.08
C VAL A 99 -0.53 -5.31 -6.57
N LEU A 100 0.46 -5.20 -7.44
CA LEU A 100 0.25 -4.99 -8.88
C LEU A 100 0.36 -6.28 -9.72
N ASN A 101 0.79 -7.39 -9.13
CA ASN A 101 0.99 -8.65 -9.84
C ASN A 101 -0.37 -9.36 -10.08
N PRO A 102 -0.79 -9.64 -11.32
CA PRO A 102 -2.03 -10.37 -11.58
C PRO A 102 -2.04 -11.84 -11.11
N GLU A 103 -0.88 -12.43 -10.78
CA GLU A 103 -0.73 -13.87 -10.50
C GLU A 103 -0.58 -14.24 -9.00
N ARG A 104 -0.94 -13.37 -8.04
CA ARG A 104 -0.65 -13.65 -6.60
C ARG A 104 -1.37 -14.86 -5.96
N ASN A 105 -2.12 -15.65 -6.74
CA ASN A 105 -2.87 -16.84 -6.32
C ASN A 105 -2.22 -18.19 -6.73
N ASN A 106 -0.93 -18.22 -7.03
CA ASN A 106 -0.20 -19.47 -7.30
C ASN A 106 0.58 -19.96 -6.08
#